data_AF-A0A0G1ZYL7-F1
#
_entry.id   AF-A0A0G1ZYL7-F1
#
_cell.length_a   1.000
_cell.length_b   1.000
_cell.length_c   1.000
_cell.angle_alpha   90.00
_cell.angle_beta   90.00
_cell.angle_gamma   90.00
#
_symmetry.space_group_name_H-M   'P 1'
#
loop_
_entity.id
_entity.type
_entity.pdbx_description
1 polymer ?
#
loop_
_entity_poly.entity_id
_entity_poly.type
_entity_poly.pdbx_seq_one_letter_code
_entity_poly.pdbx_strand_id
1 'polypeptide(L)'
;MKQYFAWLLNGLVLVFALIGLLLTAGFVGVKYGWTNVAGMAELTTAAPGSRMTERAVFPWAQGPEWAALESAIIKDSELINRASAITDVPARTIVATLVPEQLRLYTSERELFKSFFGPLQVLGNQTQFSWGVMGFKPDTARAVEVHLSNPESPFYPGPQYERLLDFSAADTGAERFARIANEDDHYYSYLYAALYLRQIIAQWERAGYDLTVRPDVLATLFNIGFGSSRPNAEPKAGGAPIEINGEMISFGRLAYEFYYSQELLEYFPR
;
A
#
# COMPACT_ATOMS: atom_id res chain seq x y z
N MET A 1 28.20 -31.13 39.33
CA MET A 1 27.98 -30.65 37.94
C MET A 1 26.81 -31.34 37.23
N LYS A 2 26.73 -32.67 37.15
CA LYS A 2 25.63 -33.37 36.43
C LYS A 2 24.21 -33.05 36.92
N GLN A 3 23.99 -32.93 38.24
CA GLN A 3 22.68 -32.57 38.79
C GLN A 3 22.26 -31.14 38.41
N TYR A 4 23.15 -30.16 38.56
CA TYR A 4 22.86 -28.76 38.17
C TYR A 4 22.53 -28.61 36.68
N PHE A 5 23.22 -29.38 35.82
CA PHE A 5 22.93 -29.41 34.40
C PHE A 5 21.54 -30.01 34.07
N ALA A 6 21.14 -31.07 34.77
CA ALA A 6 19.81 -31.66 34.61
C ALA A 6 18.68 -30.70 35.07
N TRP A 7 18.90 -29.97 36.17
CA TRP A 7 17.95 -28.95 36.64
C TRP A 7 17.82 -27.79 35.64
N LEU A 8 18.93 -27.33 35.07
CA LEU A 8 18.95 -26.28 34.06
C LEU A 8 18.21 -26.70 32.78
N LEU A 9 18.48 -27.91 32.29
CA LEU A 9 17.84 -28.46 31.09
C LEU A 9 16.33 -28.66 31.29
N ASN A 10 15.92 -29.22 32.43
CA ASN A 10 14.50 -29.39 32.75
C ASN A 10 13.78 -28.05 32.91
N GLY A 11 14.44 -27.05 33.52
CA GLY A 11 13.91 -25.69 33.61
C GLY A 11 13.67 -25.07 32.24
N LEU A 12 14.62 -25.25 31.32
CA LEU A 12 14.51 -24.73 29.95
C LEU A 12 13.36 -25.41 29.19
N VAL A 13 13.23 -26.74 29.29
CA VAL A 13 12.11 -27.49 28.70
C VAL A 13 10.76 -27.01 29.25
N LEU A 14 10.65 -26.76 30.55
CA LEU A 14 9.43 -26.24 31.17
C LEU A 14 9.07 -24.84 30.66
N VAL A 15 10.04 -23.97 30.46
CA VAL A 15 9.82 -22.63 29.89
C VAL A 15 9.29 -22.71 28.46
N PHE A 16 9.90 -23.55 27.61
CA PHE A 16 9.41 -23.75 26.24
C PHE A 16 8.02 -24.38 26.20
N ALA A 17 7.73 -25.33 27.09
CA ALA A 17 6.40 -25.93 27.20
C ALA A 17 5.33 -24.90 27.63
N LEU A 18 5.67 -23.99 28.57
CA LEU A 18 4.80 -22.91 29.00
C LEU A 18 4.51 -21.91 27.87
N ILE A 19 5.54 -21.49 27.14
CA ILE A 19 5.37 -20.59 25.98
C ILE A 19 4.49 -21.27 24.92
N GLY A 20 4.78 -22.53 24.58
CA GLY A 20 3.98 -23.29 23.62
C GLY A 20 2.52 -23.43 24.04
N LEU A 21 2.26 -23.65 25.33
CA LEU A 21 0.91 -23.75 25.87
C LEU A 21 0.18 -22.40 25.81
N LEU A 22 0.84 -21.29 26.14
CA LEU A 22 0.27 -19.95 26.06
C LEU A 22 -0.07 -19.55 24.62
N LEU A 23 0.83 -19.83 23.67
CA LEU A 23 0.60 -19.57 22.24
C LEU A 23 -0.55 -20.42 21.68
N THR A 24 -0.60 -21.70 22.05
CA THR A 24 -1.68 -22.60 21.62
C THR A 24 -3.03 -22.18 22.21
N ALA A 25 -3.07 -21.80 23.48
CA ALA A 25 -4.27 -21.29 24.13
C ALA A 25 -4.74 -19.96 23.50
N GLY A 26 -3.82 -19.05 23.18
CA GLY A 26 -4.11 -17.82 22.43
C GLY A 26 -4.69 -18.11 21.04
N PHE A 27 -4.08 -19.02 20.28
CA PHE A 27 -4.57 -19.44 18.97
C PHE A 27 -5.98 -20.06 19.04
N VAL A 28 -6.23 -20.94 20.01
CA VAL A 28 -7.57 -21.53 20.25
C VAL A 28 -8.58 -20.44 20.63
N GLY A 29 -8.19 -19.51 21.50
CA GLY A 29 -9.04 -18.38 21.90
C GLY A 29 -9.43 -17.46 20.75
N VAL A 30 -8.54 -17.25 19.77
CA VAL A 30 -8.86 -16.54 18.52
C VAL A 30 -9.73 -17.39 17.61
N LYS A 31 -9.35 -18.67 17.38
CA LYS A 31 -10.05 -19.58 16.45
C LYS A 31 -11.51 -19.84 16.83
N TYR A 32 -11.83 -19.90 18.13
CA TYR A 32 -13.18 -20.17 18.63
C TYR A 32 -13.88 -18.91 19.18
N GLY A 33 -13.31 -17.72 18.96
CA GLY A 33 -13.96 -16.46 19.32
C GLY A 33 -14.09 -16.20 20.83
N TRP A 34 -13.22 -16.79 21.65
CA TRP A 34 -13.19 -16.54 23.10
C TRP A 34 -12.49 -15.23 23.48
N THR A 35 -11.86 -14.60 22.50
CA THR A 35 -11.26 -13.27 22.63
C THR A 35 -12.17 -12.26 21.93
N ASN A 36 -12.61 -11.23 22.66
CA ASN A 36 -13.28 -10.06 22.09
C ASN A 36 -12.25 -9.18 21.36
N VAL A 37 -11.64 -9.72 20.31
CA VAL A 37 -11.07 -8.87 19.26
C VAL A 37 -12.26 -8.33 18.48
N ALA A 38 -12.36 -7.00 18.36
CA ALA A 38 -13.34 -6.38 17.49
C ALA A 38 -13.16 -6.97 16.08
N GLY A 39 -14.03 -7.91 15.71
CA GLY A 39 -14.05 -8.47 14.38
C GLY A 39 -14.48 -7.38 13.41
N MET A 40 -13.84 -7.34 12.24
CA MET A 40 -14.14 -6.46 11.10
C MET A 40 -15.57 -6.63 10.52
N ALA A 41 -16.51 -7.20 11.25
CA ALA A 41 -17.86 -7.49 10.78
C ALA A 41 -18.86 -6.33 10.97
N GLU A 42 -18.47 -5.23 11.64
CA GLU A 42 -19.40 -4.14 11.99
C GLU A 42 -19.01 -2.75 11.49
N LEU A 43 -18.11 -2.64 10.49
CA LEU A 43 -17.92 -1.37 9.76
C LEU A 43 -18.40 -1.52 8.33
N THR A 44 -19.69 -1.22 8.11
CA THR A 44 -20.25 -1.13 6.77
C THR A 44 -21.46 -0.19 6.74
N THR A 45 -21.28 1.00 6.19
CA THR A 45 -22.39 1.92 5.83
C THR A 45 -22.97 1.65 4.42
N ALA A 46 -22.37 0.73 3.66
CA ALA A 46 -22.93 0.23 2.40
C ALA A 46 -23.78 -1.04 2.66
N ALA A 47 -24.96 -1.15 2.05
CA ALA A 47 -25.79 -2.34 2.17
C ALA A 47 -24.98 -3.58 1.76
N PRO A 48 -24.83 -4.62 2.61
CA PRO A 48 -23.96 -5.79 2.36
C PRO A 48 -24.16 -6.45 0.99
N GLY A 49 -25.36 -6.35 0.42
CA GLY A 49 -25.69 -6.88 -0.91
C GLY A 49 -24.95 -6.20 -2.07
N SER A 50 -24.70 -4.89 -2.03
CA SER A 50 -24.11 -4.18 -3.18
C SER A 50 -22.64 -4.53 -3.41
N ARG A 51 -21.85 -4.66 -2.33
CA ARG A 51 -20.44 -5.09 -2.42
C ARG A 51 -20.31 -6.53 -2.90
N MET A 52 -21.13 -7.44 -2.37
CA MET A 52 -21.09 -8.85 -2.82
C MET A 52 -21.41 -9.00 -4.30
N THR A 53 -22.41 -8.27 -4.81
CA THR A 53 -22.74 -8.28 -6.24
C THR A 53 -21.61 -7.69 -7.09
N GLU A 54 -20.95 -6.63 -6.62
CA GLU A 54 -19.84 -6.00 -7.33
C GLU A 54 -18.58 -6.87 -7.36
N ARG A 55 -18.21 -7.52 -6.24
CA ARG A 55 -17.09 -8.47 -6.18
C ARG A 55 -17.27 -9.64 -7.16
N ALA A 56 -18.51 -10.05 -7.43
CA ALA A 56 -18.78 -11.08 -8.42
C ALA A 56 -18.44 -10.64 -9.87
N VAL A 57 -18.38 -9.34 -10.13
CA VAL A 57 -18.03 -8.78 -11.45
C VAL A 57 -16.52 -8.55 -11.59
N PHE A 58 -15.82 -8.23 -10.50
CA PHE A 58 -14.40 -7.90 -10.53
C PHE A 58 -13.52 -9.09 -10.11
N PRO A 59 -12.74 -9.71 -11.02
CA PRO A 59 -11.91 -10.87 -10.69
C PRO A 59 -10.87 -10.59 -9.60
N TRP A 60 -10.37 -9.36 -9.53
CA TRP A 60 -9.37 -8.94 -8.54
C TRP A 60 -9.92 -8.85 -7.13
N ALA A 61 -11.22 -8.61 -6.98
CA ALA A 61 -11.88 -8.52 -5.68
C ALA A 61 -12.35 -9.91 -5.17
N GLN A 62 -12.02 -10.97 -5.92
CA GLN A 62 -12.35 -12.34 -5.60
C GLN A 62 -11.12 -13.04 -5.04
N GLY A 63 -11.29 -13.74 -3.92
CA GLY A 63 -10.26 -14.61 -3.36
C GLY A 63 -9.53 -14.03 -2.13
N PRO A 64 -8.59 -14.82 -1.59
CA PRO A 64 -7.90 -14.49 -0.35
C PRO A 64 -6.94 -13.30 -0.47
N GLU A 65 -6.43 -13.00 -1.66
CA GLU A 65 -5.49 -11.90 -1.90
C GLU A 65 -6.14 -10.55 -1.62
N TRP A 66 -7.35 -10.33 -2.15
CA TRP A 66 -8.12 -9.12 -1.85
C TRP A 66 -8.51 -9.05 -0.38
N ALA A 67 -8.99 -10.14 0.22
CA ALA A 67 -9.39 -10.13 1.63
C ALA A 67 -8.24 -9.77 2.59
N ALA A 68 -7.03 -10.26 2.29
CA ALA A 68 -5.83 -9.91 3.03
C ALA A 68 -5.43 -8.44 2.79
N LEU A 69 -5.47 -8.00 1.54
CA LEU A 69 -5.14 -6.62 1.16
C LEU A 69 -6.11 -5.60 1.78
N GLU A 70 -7.42 -5.85 1.69
CA GLU A 70 -8.47 -5.03 2.29
C GLU A 70 -8.19 -4.79 3.78
N SER A 71 -7.92 -5.89 4.51
CA SER A 71 -7.60 -5.83 5.94
C SER A 71 -6.30 -5.08 6.22
N ALA A 72 -5.28 -5.23 5.37
CA ALA A 72 -4.01 -4.53 5.51
C ALA A 72 -4.14 -3.02 5.24
N ILE A 73 -4.91 -2.62 4.22
CA ILE A 73 -5.16 -1.21 3.90
C ILE A 73 -5.93 -0.52 5.02
N ILE A 74 -6.91 -1.20 5.64
CA ILE A 74 -7.68 -0.63 6.76
C ILE A 74 -6.78 -0.31 7.95
N LYS A 75 -5.81 -1.19 8.27
CA LYS A 75 -4.82 -0.94 9.34
C LYS A 75 -4.01 0.33 9.10
N ASP A 76 -3.73 0.64 7.83
CA ASP A 76 -2.92 1.80 7.43
C ASP A 76 -3.75 3.06 7.09
N SER A 77 -5.08 3.00 7.26
CA SER A 77 -5.99 4.07 6.85
C SER A 77 -5.66 5.43 7.44
N GLU A 78 -5.22 5.50 8.70
CA GLU A 78 -4.78 6.76 9.32
C GLU A 78 -3.54 7.33 8.64
N LEU A 79 -2.53 6.49 8.34
CA LEU A 79 -1.29 6.92 7.70
C LEU A 79 -1.56 7.44 6.28
N ILE A 80 -2.43 6.76 5.54
CA ILE A 80 -2.85 7.14 4.19
C ILE A 80 -3.61 8.47 4.22
N ASN A 81 -4.56 8.63 5.15
CA ASN A 81 -5.33 9.86 5.29
C ASN A 81 -4.45 11.04 5.73
N ARG A 82 -3.44 10.81 6.57
CA ARG A 82 -2.43 11.83 6.90
C ARG A 82 -1.63 12.27 5.69
N ALA A 83 -1.13 11.33 4.89
CA ALA A 83 -0.41 11.64 3.65
C ALA A 83 -1.31 12.41 2.67
N SER A 84 -2.58 12.02 2.56
CA SER A 84 -3.58 12.72 1.75
C SER A 84 -3.75 14.18 2.18
N ALA A 85 -3.95 14.42 3.49
CA ALA A 85 -4.22 15.73 4.04
C ALA A 85 -3.09 16.75 3.80
N ILE A 86 -1.83 16.32 3.80
CA ILE A 86 -0.68 17.22 3.64
C ILE A 86 -0.25 17.43 2.17
N THR A 87 -0.77 16.62 1.25
CA THR A 87 -0.39 16.66 -0.17
C THR A 87 -1.52 17.13 -1.10
N ASP A 88 -2.73 17.30 -0.56
CA ASP A 88 -3.95 17.57 -1.34
C ASP A 88 -4.20 16.52 -2.45
N VAL A 89 -3.73 15.28 -2.25
CA VAL A 89 -4.06 14.13 -3.09
C VAL A 89 -5.08 13.29 -2.35
N PRO A 90 -6.27 13.01 -2.91
CA PRO A 90 -7.27 12.20 -2.23
C PRO A 90 -6.72 10.84 -1.80
N ALA A 91 -7.00 10.44 -0.55
CA ALA A 91 -6.57 9.16 0.00
C ALA A 91 -6.95 7.99 -0.91
N ARG A 92 -8.14 8.05 -1.49
CA ARG A 92 -8.64 7.05 -2.43
C ARG A 92 -7.82 6.93 -3.71
N THR A 93 -7.21 8.02 -4.19
CA THR A 93 -6.30 8.00 -5.34
C THR A 93 -4.96 7.36 -4.96
N ILE A 94 -4.48 7.57 -3.73
CA ILE A 94 -3.30 6.88 -3.19
C ILE A 94 -3.57 5.37 -3.12
N VAL A 95 -4.72 4.98 -2.55
CA VAL A 95 -5.11 3.56 -2.44
C VAL A 95 -5.35 2.92 -3.82
N ALA A 96 -5.96 3.65 -4.77
CA ALA A 96 -6.11 3.17 -6.14
C ALA A 96 -4.76 2.87 -6.83
N THR A 97 -3.68 3.50 -6.39
CA THR A 97 -2.32 3.19 -6.84
C THR A 97 -1.70 2.03 -6.07
N LEU A 98 -1.99 1.92 -4.77
CA LEU A 98 -1.51 0.84 -3.89
C LEU A 98 -2.08 -0.53 -4.28
N VAL A 99 -3.37 -0.60 -4.60
CA VAL A 99 -4.08 -1.86 -4.91
C VAL A 99 -3.40 -2.66 -6.02
N PRO A 100 -3.15 -2.10 -7.22
CA PRO A 100 -2.44 -2.82 -8.27
C PRO A 100 -0.98 -3.16 -7.92
N GLU A 101 -0.28 -2.35 -7.12
CA GLU A 101 1.07 -2.70 -6.63
C GLU A 101 1.04 -3.96 -5.76
N GLN A 102 0.15 -4.00 -4.77
CA GLN A 102 0.10 -5.07 -3.79
C GLN A 102 -0.50 -6.35 -4.36
N LEU A 103 -1.56 -6.26 -5.18
CA LEU A 103 -2.11 -7.43 -5.85
C LEU A 103 -1.12 -8.05 -6.83
N ARG A 104 -0.35 -7.23 -7.57
CA ARG A 104 0.75 -7.75 -8.40
C ARG A 104 1.76 -8.52 -7.56
N LEU A 105 2.16 -7.98 -6.42
CA LEU A 105 3.11 -8.63 -5.52
C LEU A 105 2.55 -9.94 -4.96
N TYR A 106 1.29 -9.97 -4.53
CA TYR A 106 0.65 -11.16 -3.96
C TYR A 106 0.44 -12.27 -4.99
N THR A 107 0.19 -11.92 -6.26
CA THR A 107 0.05 -12.91 -7.33
C THR A 107 1.39 -13.38 -7.87
N SER A 108 2.43 -12.54 -7.91
CA SER A 108 3.77 -12.96 -8.33
C SER A 108 4.52 -13.75 -7.24
N GLU A 109 4.40 -13.34 -5.98
CA GLU A 109 5.09 -13.94 -4.83
C GLU A 109 4.17 -14.89 -4.05
N ARG A 110 3.57 -15.87 -4.74
CA ARG A 110 2.54 -16.78 -4.19
C ARG A 110 2.94 -17.47 -2.89
N GLU A 111 4.21 -17.85 -2.76
CA GLU A 111 4.69 -18.56 -1.57
C GLU A 111 4.85 -17.62 -0.37
N LEU A 112 5.33 -16.38 -0.58
CA LEU A 112 5.32 -15.36 0.47
C LEU A 112 3.89 -14.97 0.86
N PHE A 113 2.99 -14.89 -0.12
CA PHE A 113 1.57 -14.63 0.16
C PHE A 113 0.97 -15.71 1.08
N LYS A 114 1.14 -16.98 0.75
CA LYS A 114 0.57 -18.09 1.55
C LYS A 114 1.20 -18.23 2.93
N SER A 115 2.51 -17.99 3.06
CA SER A 115 3.24 -18.20 4.30
C SER A 115 3.26 -16.99 5.23
N PHE A 116 3.07 -15.78 4.69
CA PHE A 116 3.26 -14.52 5.42
C PHE A 116 2.15 -13.49 5.17
N PHE A 117 2.02 -12.94 3.95
CA PHE A 117 1.12 -11.78 3.71
C PHE A 117 -0.36 -12.10 3.97
N GLY A 118 -0.84 -13.24 3.49
CA GLY A 118 -2.22 -13.69 3.65
C GLY A 118 -2.59 -13.98 5.10
N PRO A 119 -1.85 -14.87 5.81
CA PRO A 119 -2.13 -15.19 7.20
C PRO A 119 -2.04 -14.00 8.16
N LEU A 120 -1.09 -13.08 7.95
CA LEU A 120 -0.90 -11.92 8.83
C LEU A 120 -1.72 -10.69 8.38
N GLN A 121 -2.29 -10.74 7.17
CA GLN A 121 -3.02 -9.63 6.55
C GLN A 121 -2.17 -8.34 6.58
N VAL A 122 -0.97 -8.42 6.03
CA VAL A 122 0.02 -7.32 6.01
C VAL A 122 0.40 -6.99 4.58
N LEU A 123 0.68 -5.71 4.33
CA LEU A 123 1.21 -5.26 3.05
C LEU A 123 2.60 -5.85 2.82
N GLY A 124 2.91 -6.17 1.57
CA GLY A 124 4.26 -6.54 1.19
C GLY A 124 5.14 -5.29 1.13
N ASN A 125 6.11 -5.22 2.04
CA ASN A 125 7.10 -4.16 2.07
C ASN A 125 8.36 -4.58 1.29
N GLN A 126 8.70 -3.82 0.25
CA GLN A 126 9.83 -4.13 -0.64
C GLN A 126 11.11 -3.44 -0.15
N THR A 127 12.28 -4.08 -0.31
CA THR A 127 13.56 -3.55 0.21
C THR A 127 14.74 -3.65 -0.76
N GLN A 128 14.55 -4.25 -1.94
CA GLN A 128 15.63 -4.49 -2.91
C GLN A 128 15.55 -3.52 -4.10
N PHE A 129 14.90 -3.94 -5.19
CA PHE A 129 14.79 -3.14 -6.43
C PHE A 129 13.75 -2.02 -6.35
N SER A 130 12.82 -2.18 -5.42
CA SER A 130 11.77 -1.23 -5.07
C SER A 130 11.65 -1.19 -3.55
N TRP A 131 11.16 -0.08 -3.02
CA TRP A 131 11.11 0.21 -1.60
C TRP A 131 9.69 0.51 -1.12
N GLY A 132 9.36 0.07 0.08
CA GLY A 132 8.09 0.37 0.72
C GLY A 132 6.93 -0.46 0.17
N VAL A 133 5.75 -0.22 0.74
CA VAL A 133 4.48 -0.81 0.30
C VAL A 133 3.99 -0.23 -1.03
N MET A 134 4.47 0.95 -1.42
CA MET A 134 4.17 1.59 -2.70
C MET A 134 5.16 1.22 -3.82
N GLY A 135 6.16 0.37 -3.56
CA GLY A 135 7.04 -0.18 -4.60
C GLY A 135 7.92 0.84 -5.31
N PHE A 136 8.42 1.87 -4.61
CA PHE A 136 9.22 2.94 -5.19
C PHE A 136 10.59 2.47 -5.63
N LYS A 137 10.94 2.72 -6.90
CA LYS A 137 12.34 2.59 -7.33
C LYS A 137 13.19 3.69 -6.67
N PRO A 138 14.44 3.38 -6.28
CA PRO A 138 15.35 4.35 -5.64
C PRO A 138 15.49 5.66 -6.42
N ASP A 139 15.64 5.59 -7.75
CA ASP A 139 15.80 6.77 -8.60
C ASP A 139 14.51 7.58 -8.72
N THR A 140 13.35 6.92 -8.66
CA THR A 140 12.06 7.61 -8.67
C THR A 140 11.84 8.39 -7.37
N ALA A 141 12.22 7.82 -6.21
CA ALA A 141 12.17 8.54 -4.94
C ALA A 141 13.06 9.81 -4.96
N ARG A 142 14.29 9.70 -5.48
CA ARG A 142 15.17 10.85 -5.68
C ARG A 142 14.57 11.89 -6.63
N ALA A 143 13.93 11.45 -7.72
CA ALA A 143 13.27 12.35 -8.65
C ALA A 143 12.13 13.15 -7.99
N VAL A 144 11.35 12.51 -7.11
CA VAL A 144 10.32 13.21 -6.31
C VAL A 144 10.95 14.35 -5.51
N GLU A 145 12.04 14.11 -4.78
CA GLU A 145 12.72 15.13 -3.98
C GLU A 145 13.25 16.30 -4.84
N VAL A 146 13.87 15.98 -5.98
CA VAL A 146 14.38 16.99 -6.92
C VAL A 146 13.24 17.83 -7.49
N HIS A 147 12.12 17.21 -7.86
CA HIS A 147 10.96 17.92 -8.39
C HIS A 147 10.22 18.74 -7.34
N LEU A 148 10.27 18.36 -6.06
CA LEU A 148 9.66 19.14 -4.98
C LEU A 148 10.34 20.48 -4.78
N SER A 149 11.66 20.54 -4.95
CA SER A 149 12.49 21.69 -4.59
C SER A 149 12.97 22.51 -5.79
N ASN A 150 12.53 22.16 -7.01
CA ASN A 150 12.96 22.84 -8.24
C ASN A 150 11.77 23.54 -8.92
N PRO A 151 11.60 24.87 -8.73
CA PRO A 151 10.54 25.66 -9.38
C PRO A 151 10.52 25.60 -10.91
N GLU A 152 11.67 25.34 -11.54
CA GLU A 152 11.78 25.20 -13.00
C GLU A 152 11.34 23.80 -13.50
N SER A 153 11.09 22.86 -12.59
CA SER A 153 10.60 21.55 -12.94
C SER A 153 9.16 21.64 -13.45
N PRO A 154 8.82 21.00 -14.58
CA PRO A 154 7.43 20.87 -15.00
C PRO A 154 6.62 20.01 -14.01
N PHE A 155 7.24 19.38 -13.03
CA PHE A 155 6.57 18.61 -11.98
C PHE A 155 6.45 19.36 -10.65
N TYR A 156 6.96 20.59 -10.55
CA TYR A 156 7.00 21.36 -9.30
C TYR A 156 5.61 21.66 -8.74
N PRO A 157 5.21 21.07 -7.60
CA PRO A 157 3.82 21.16 -7.15
C PRO A 157 3.49 22.46 -6.42
N GLY A 158 4.50 23.26 -6.04
CA GLY A 158 4.33 24.54 -5.34
C GLY A 158 5.12 24.61 -4.03
N PRO A 159 5.30 25.84 -3.49
CA PRO A 159 6.19 26.10 -2.36
C PRO A 159 5.74 25.43 -1.06
N GLN A 160 4.44 25.19 -0.88
CA GLN A 160 3.90 24.54 0.33
C GLN A 160 4.37 23.09 0.50
N TYR A 161 4.85 22.43 -0.57
CA TYR A 161 5.26 21.03 -0.53
C TYR A 161 6.79 20.84 -0.44
N GLU A 162 7.58 21.90 -0.66
CA GLU A 162 9.06 21.83 -0.80
C GLU A 162 9.75 21.12 0.35
N ARG A 163 9.23 21.30 1.57
CA ARG A 163 9.87 20.88 2.81
C ARG A 163 9.31 19.59 3.41
N LEU A 164 8.35 18.96 2.71
CA LEU A 164 7.67 17.77 3.23
C LEU A 164 8.59 16.53 3.31
N LEU A 165 9.74 16.56 2.62
CA LEU A 165 10.73 15.48 2.62
C LEU A 165 12.11 15.92 3.14
N ASP A 166 12.20 17.05 3.86
CA ASP A 166 13.47 17.53 4.44
C ASP A 166 14.19 16.39 5.20
N PHE A 167 15.48 16.21 4.91
CA PHE A 167 16.34 15.23 5.57
C PHE A 167 17.03 15.85 6.78
N SER A 168 17.26 15.02 7.79
CA SER A 168 17.93 15.42 9.04
C SER A 168 19.34 14.83 9.15
N ALA A 169 19.58 13.70 8.49
CA ALA A 169 20.84 13.00 8.49
C ALA A 169 21.81 13.53 7.42
N ALA A 170 23.10 13.41 7.69
CA ALA A 170 24.13 13.69 6.69
C ALA A 170 24.06 12.70 5.51
N ASP A 171 23.71 11.44 5.77
CA ASP A 171 23.44 10.44 4.75
C ASP A 171 21.94 10.41 4.41
N THR A 172 21.54 11.27 3.47
CA THR A 172 20.18 11.32 2.95
C THR A 172 19.81 10.04 2.16
N GLY A 173 20.81 9.30 1.67
CA GLY A 173 20.70 7.97 1.08
C GLY A 173 20.02 6.99 2.03
N ALA A 174 20.68 6.78 3.16
CA ALA A 174 20.24 5.88 4.22
C ALA A 174 18.93 6.34 4.85
N GLU A 175 18.77 7.64 5.14
CA GLU A 175 17.53 8.16 5.75
C GLU A 175 16.32 7.98 4.81
N ARG A 176 16.47 8.21 3.50
CA ARG A 176 15.42 7.95 2.51
C ARG A 176 14.99 6.49 2.51
N PHE A 177 15.95 5.57 2.45
CA PHE A 177 15.66 4.14 2.48
C PHE A 177 14.92 3.77 3.77
N ALA A 178 15.46 4.18 4.93
CA ALA A 178 14.87 3.89 6.23
C ALA A 178 13.45 4.44 6.37
N ARG A 179 13.16 5.63 5.81
CA ARG A 179 11.81 6.21 5.77
C ARG A 179 10.86 5.39 4.90
N ILE A 180 11.23 5.12 3.64
CA ILE A 180 10.32 4.50 2.66
C ILE A 180 10.08 3.02 2.96
N ALA A 181 11.12 2.30 3.40
CA ALA A 181 11.11 0.86 3.62
C ALA A 181 10.86 0.47 5.10
N ASN A 182 10.40 1.40 5.94
CA ASN A 182 10.08 1.12 7.34
C ASN A 182 8.95 0.09 7.42
N GLU A 183 9.19 -1.04 8.09
CA GLU A 183 8.22 -2.13 8.26
C GLU A 183 7.14 -1.85 9.32
N ASP A 184 7.44 -0.95 10.28
CA ASP A 184 6.54 -0.64 11.40
C ASP A 184 5.69 0.61 11.14
N ASP A 185 6.14 1.50 10.25
CA ASP A 185 5.45 2.75 9.90
C ASP A 185 5.57 3.06 8.40
N HIS A 186 4.51 2.76 7.65
CA HIS A 186 4.46 2.95 6.21
C HIS A 186 4.20 4.42 5.78
N TYR A 187 4.09 5.38 6.71
CA TYR A 187 3.71 6.76 6.41
C TYR A 187 4.52 7.38 5.28
N TYR A 188 5.85 7.24 5.31
CA TYR A 188 6.70 7.80 4.26
C TYR A 188 6.54 7.08 2.91
N SER A 189 6.19 5.80 2.89
CA SER A 189 5.86 5.11 1.63
C SER A 189 4.65 5.78 0.96
N TYR A 190 3.60 6.08 1.74
CA TYR A 190 2.43 6.81 1.25
C TYR A 190 2.71 8.26 0.92
N LEU A 191 3.53 8.95 1.71
CA LEU A 191 3.89 10.34 1.47
C LEU A 191 4.65 10.50 0.15
N TYR A 192 5.63 9.63 -0.14
CA TYR A 192 6.33 9.64 -1.42
C TYR A 192 5.37 9.37 -2.59
N ALA A 193 4.42 8.42 -2.43
CA ALA A 193 3.42 8.15 -3.46
C ALA A 193 2.50 9.36 -3.70
N ALA A 194 2.00 9.96 -2.63
CA ALA A 194 1.12 11.12 -2.70
C ALA A 194 1.83 12.31 -3.35
N LEU A 195 3.09 12.58 -2.99
CA LEU A 195 3.88 13.65 -3.60
C LEU A 195 4.17 13.38 -5.08
N TYR A 196 4.49 12.14 -5.46
CA TYR A 196 4.62 11.76 -6.86
C TYR A 196 3.33 12.05 -7.64
N LEU A 197 2.18 11.63 -7.11
CA LEU A 197 0.88 11.88 -7.74
C LEU A 197 0.60 13.37 -7.83
N ARG A 198 0.86 14.15 -6.78
CA ARG A 198 0.69 15.61 -6.76
C ARG A 198 1.52 16.29 -7.85
N GLN A 199 2.75 15.83 -8.04
CA GLN A 199 3.68 16.32 -9.05
C GLN A 199 3.22 16.03 -10.48
N ILE A 200 2.68 14.82 -10.72
CA ILE A 200 2.04 14.49 -12.00
C ILE A 200 0.83 15.38 -12.23
N ILE A 201 -0.07 15.51 -11.25
CA ILE A 201 -1.27 16.34 -11.40
C ILE A 201 -0.87 17.80 -11.69
N ALA A 202 0.11 18.35 -10.97
CA ALA A 202 0.59 19.72 -11.20
C ALA A 202 1.16 19.94 -12.61
N GLN A 203 1.87 18.95 -13.18
CA GLN A 203 2.33 19.00 -14.56
C GLN A 203 1.16 19.10 -15.55
N TRP A 204 0.12 18.28 -15.35
CA TRP A 204 -1.04 18.23 -16.23
C TRP A 204 -1.94 19.46 -16.11
N GLU A 205 -2.17 19.94 -14.88
CA GLU A 205 -2.92 21.17 -14.60
C GLU A 205 -2.28 22.37 -15.31
N ARG A 206 -0.93 22.51 -15.24
CA ARG A 206 -0.21 23.59 -15.95
C ARG A 206 -0.30 23.47 -17.46
N ALA A 207 -0.55 22.29 -18.00
CA ALA A 207 -0.80 22.06 -19.42
C ALA A 207 -2.28 22.19 -19.81
N GLY A 208 -3.17 22.51 -18.86
CA GLY A 208 -4.60 22.71 -19.11
C GLY A 208 -5.45 21.43 -19.07
N TYR A 209 -4.95 20.35 -18.46
CA TYR A 209 -5.64 19.07 -18.36
C TYR A 209 -5.86 18.66 -16.91
N ASP A 210 -7.04 18.11 -16.61
CA ASP A 210 -7.38 17.62 -15.27
C ASP A 210 -7.26 16.09 -15.19
N LEU A 211 -6.35 15.60 -14.34
CA LEU A 211 -6.19 14.18 -14.05
C LEU A 211 -6.82 13.74 -12.72
N THR A 212 -7.38 14.66 -11.92
CA THR A 212 -7.95 14.32 -10.60
C THR A 212 -9.11 13.32 -10.71
N VAL A 213 -9.81 13.31 -11.85
CA VAL A 213 -10.89 12.38 -12.20
C VAL A 213 -10.42 11.15 -13.01
N ARG A 214 -9.11 10.99 -13.22
CA ARG A 214 -8.48 9.95 -14.05
C ARG A 214 -7.52 9.07 -13.23
N PRO A 215 -8.03 8.30 -12.24
CA PRO A 215 -7.21 7.42 -11.40
C PRO A 215 -6.44 6.38 -12.24
N ASP A 216 -7.03 5.97 -13.36
CA ASP A 216 -6.45 5.05 -14.33
C ASP A 216 -5.16 5.57 -14.94
N VAL A 217 -5.14 6.84 -15.34
CA VAL A 217 -3.98 7.51 -15.93
C VAL A 217 -2.94 7.82 -14.86
N LEU A 218 -3.36 8.29 -13.69
CA LEU A 218 -2.46 8.56 -12.57
C LEU A 218 -1.71 7.30 -12.13
N ALA A 219 -2.41 6.20 -11.91
CA ALA A 219 -1.80 4.92 -11.56
C ALA A 219 -0.93 4.37 -12.70
N THR A 220 -1.33 4.58 -13.95
CA THR A 220 -0.49 4.23 -15.11
C THR A 220 0.84 4.99 -15.06
N LEU A 221 0.81 6.31 -14.90
CA LEU A 221 1.99 7.16 -14.85
C LEU A 221 2.85 6.89 -13.60
N PHE A 222 2.25 6.49 -12.49
CA PHE A 222 2.98 5.98 -11.34
C PHE A 222 3.77 4.72 -11.69
N ASN A 223 3.14 3.75 -12.35
CA ASN A 223 3.76 2.48 -12.70
C ASN A 223 4.91 2.62 -13.73
N ILE A 224 4.80 3.57 -14.67
CA ILE A 224 5.77 3.73 -15.78
C ILE A 224 6.71 4.93 -15.66
N GLY A 225 6.58 5.74 -14.60
CA GLY A 225 7.51 6.82 -14.25
C GLY A 225 7.30 8.18 -14.95
N PHE A 226 7.91 9.23 -14.38
CA PHE A 226 7.80 10.63 -14.83
C PHE A 226 8.10 10.85 -16.32
N GLY A 227 9.09 10.16 -16.87
CA GLY A 227 9.51 10.32 -18.28
C GLY A 227 8.43 9.96 -19.30
N SER A 228 7.40 9.22 -18.87
CA SER A 228 6.25 8.86 -19.70
C SER A 228 5.11 9.88 -19.62
N SER A 229 5.17 10.85 -18.69
CA SER A 229 4.11 11.83 -18.47
C SER A 229 4.17 12.94 -19.52
N ARG A 230 3.27 12.85 -20.49
CA ARG A 230 3.12 13.79 -21.61
C ARG A 230 1.67 14.29 -21.66
N PRO A 231 1.37 15.46 -21.07
CA PRO A 231 0.02 16.00 -21.03
C PRO A 231 -0.62 16.09 -22.42
N ASN A 232 -1.87 15.63 -22.54
CA ASN A 232 -2.64 15.65 -23.78
C ASN A 232 -4.14 15.49 -23.49
N ALA A 233 -4.99 15.76 -24.49
CA ALA A 233 -6.45 15.75 -24.33
C ALA A 233 -7.07 14.36 -24.13
N GLU A 234 -6.40 13.29 -24.58
CA GLU A 234 -6.94 11.94 -24.59
C GLU A 234 -5.95 10.93 -23.97
N PRO A 235 -5.63 11.10 -22.67
CA PRO A 235 -4.71 10.18 -22.02
C PRO A 235 -5.32 8.78 -21.92
N LYS A 236 -4.48 7.78 -22.16
CA LYS A 236 -4.86 6.37 -22.15
C LYS A 236 -4.35 5.69 -20.89
N ALA A 237 -5.21 4.88 -20.28
CA ALA A 237 -4.82 3.94 -19.24
C ALA A 237 -3.91 2.85 -19.81
N GLY A 238 -3.01 2.32 -18.98
CA GLY A 238 -2.07 1.28 -19.35
C GLY A 238 -1.31 0.76 -18.14
N GLY A 239 0.02 0.67 -18.29
CA GLY A 239 0.92 0.08 -17.28
C GLY A 239 1.15 -1.41 -17.49
N ALA A 240 1.96 -1.99 -16.62
CA ALA A 240 2.28 -3.41 -16.67
C ALA A 240 1.00 -4.26 -16.55
N PRO A 241 0.88 -5.35 -17.34
CA PRO A 241 -0.22 -6.28 -17.18
C PRO A 241 0.00 -7.12 -15.91
N ILE A 242 -1.08 -7.41 -15.19
CA ILE A 242 -1.11 -8.20 -13.97
C ILE A 242 -2.04 -9.38 -14.23
N GLU A 243 -1.57 -10.59 -14.00
CA GLU A 243 -2.40 -11.78 -14.07
C GLU A 243 -3.10 -11.98 -12.72
N ILE A 244 -4.43 -11.96 -12.71
CA ILE A 244 -5.24 -12.22 -11.52
C ILE A 244 -6.35 -13.19 -11.91
N ASN A 245 -6.41 -14.34 -11.23
CA ASN A 245 -7.41 -15.38 -11.48
C ASN A 245 -7.54 -15.81 -12.96
N GLY A 246 -6.42 -15.79 -13.70
CA GLY A 246 -6.36 -16.16 -15.11
C GLY A 246 -6.79 -15.05 -16.10
N GLU A 247 -7.12 -13.85 -15.60
CA GLU A 247 -7.37 -12.67 -16.44
C GLU A 247 -6.17 -11.72 -16.40
N MET A 248 -5.77 -11.20 -17.57
CA MET A 248 -4.78 -10.14 -17.68
C MET A 248 -5.45 -8.77 -17.53
N ILE A 249 -5.15 -8.08 -16.44
CA ILE A 249 -5.69 -6.75 -16.13
C ILE A 249 -4.52 -5.76 -16.13
N SER A 250 -4.65 -4.61 -16.79
CA SER A 250 -3.61 -3.59 -16.73
C SER A 250 -3.62 -2.86 -15.39
N PHE A 251 -2.45 -2.40 -14.95
CA PHE A 251 -2.28 -1.62 -13.72
C PHE A 251 -3.29 -0.46 -13.61
N GLY A 252 -3.42 0.35 -14.67
CA GLY A 252 -4.37 1.47 -14.71
C GLY A 252 -5.83 1.03 -14.72
N ARG A 253 -6.18 -0.10 -15.37
CA ARG A 253 -7.55 -0.64 -15.32
C ARG A 253 -7.91 -1.08 -13.91
N LEU A 254 -7.01 -1.78 -13.22
CA LEU A 254 -7.25 -2.22 -11.85
C LEU A 254 -7.42 -1.03 -10.88
N ALA A 255 -6.59 0.01 -11.03
CA ALA A 255 -6.75 1.26 -10.29
C ALA A 255 -8.12 1.92 -10.55
N TYR A 256 -8.56 1.96 -11.81
CA TYR A 256 -9.89 2.46 -12.19
C TYR A 256 -11.01 1.67 -11.51
N GLU A 257 -10.97 0.35 -11.64
CA GLU A 257 -12.00 -0.54 -11.09
C GLU A 257 -12.10 -0.38 -9.57
N PHE A 258 -10.98 -0.37 -8.85
CA PHE A 258 -10.97 -0.07 -7.42
C PHE A 258 -11.54 1.34 -7.14
N TYR A 259 -11.05 2.36 -7.83
CA TYR A 259 -11.53 3.74 -7.63
C TYR A 259 -13.00 3.90 -8.04
N TYR A 260 -13.64 3.04 -8.81
CA TYR A 260 -15.09 3.18 -9.02
C TYR A 260 -15.91 2.18 -8.21
N SER A 261 -15.26 1.21 -7.58
CA SER A 261 -15.91 0.24 -6.70
C SER A 261 -16.46 0.83 -5.39
N GLN A 262 -17.29 0.04 -4.71
CA GLN A 262 -17.81 0.27 -3.37
C GLN A 262 -16.85 -0.20 -2.27
N GLU A 263 -15.71 -0.79 -2.66
CA GLU A 263 -14.69 -1.25 -1.72
C GLU A 263 -14.06 -0.07 -0.97
N LEU A 264 -13.92 -0.24 0.35
CA LEU A 264 -13.27 0.71 1.26
C LEU A 264 -13.83 2.15 1.27
N LEU A 265 -15.03 2.41 0.72
CA LEU A 265 -15.62 3.76 0.68
C LEU A 265 -15.79 4.44 2.05
N GLU A 266 -15.98 3.65 3.09
CA GLU A 266 -16.09 4.13 4.47
C GLU A 266 -14.78 4.74 5.00
N TYR A 267 -13.64 4.23 4.52
CA TYR A 267 -12.31 4.69 4.92
C TYR A 267 -11.74 5.72 3.95
N PHE A 268 -12.06 5.57 2.66
CA PHE A 268 -11.58 6.42 1.58
C PHE A 268 -12.75 6.77 0.65
N PRO A 269 -13.44 7.90 0.87
CA PRO A 269 -14.53 8.36 0.01
C PRO A 269 -14.01 8.90 -1.33
N ARG A 270 -14.92 9.04 -2.31
CA ARG A 270 -14.60 9.56 -3.66
C ARG A 270 -14.26 11.04 -3.63
#